data_AF-A0A1M6R6B2-F1
#
_entry.id   AF-A0A1M6R6B2-F1
#
_cell.length_a   1.000
_cell.length_b   1.000
_cell.length_c   1.000
_cell.angle_alpha   90.00
_cell.angle_beta   90.00
_cell.angle_gamma   90.00
#
_symmetry.space_group_name_H-M   'P 1'
#
loop_
_entity.id
_entity.type
_entity.pdbx_description
1 polymer ?
#
loop_
_entity_poly.entity_id
_entity_poly.type
_entity_poly.pdbx_seq_one_letter_code
_entity_poly.pdbx_strand_id
1 'polypeptide(L)'
;MEIPVTTLQAMLTNAATLGAMSAVKRLDPVKDELKASEVRTWLGNDSKMSRKFDAMVRKGMIKGFKKGTSQNSPFYYSKCQIEAAFAAVRCKDLL
;
A
#
# COMPACT_ATOMS: atom_id res chain seq x y z
N MET A 1 15.31 22.55 14.33
CA MET A 1 14.12 22.14 13.55
C MET A 1 13.08 21.70 14.56
N GLU A 2 12.01 22.47 14.72
CA GLU A 2 10.89 22.09 15.59
C GLU A 2 9.89 21.29 14.75
N ILE A 3 9.61 20.06 15.16
CA ILE A 3 8.63 19.20 14.49
C ILE A 3 7.31 19.37 15.24
N PRO A 4 6.22 19.79 14.56
CA PRO A 4 4.91 19.88 15.18
C PRO A 4 4.48 18.52 15.77
N VAL A 5 3.88 18.53 16.97
CA VAL A 5 3.37 17.30 17.62
C VAL A 5 2.39 16.55 16.71
N THR A 6 1.62 17.26 15.89
CA THR A 6 0.70 16.68 14.91
C THR A 6 1.42 15.87 13.83
N THR A 7 2.60 16.31 13.40
CA THR A 7 3.45 15.56 12.46
C THR A 7 3.94 14.25 13.08
N LEU A 8 4.38 14.30 14.35
CA LEU A 8 4.79 13.10 15.08
C LEU A 8 3.63 12.12 15.25
N GLN A 9 2.44 12.62 15.60
CA GLN A 9 1.23 11.80 15.71
C GLN A 9 0.90 11.12 14.37
N ALA A 10 0.94 11.85 13.25
CA ALA A 10 0.68 11.28 11.93
C ALA A 10 1.69 10.18 11.55
N MET A 11 2.98 10.39 11.86
CA MET A 11 4.02 9.38 11.65
C MET A 11 3.79 8.13 12.49
N LEU A 12 3.44 8.29 13.77
CA LEU A 12 3.15 7.17 14.68
C LEU A 12 1.91 6.38 14.21
N THR A 13 0.85 7.06 13.78
CA THR A 13 -0.34 6.40 13.23
C THR A 13 0.01 5.59 11.98
N ASN A 14 0.76 6.17 11.03
CA ASN A 14 1.20 5.44 9.84
C ASN A 14 2.02 4.19 10.22
N ALA A 15 2.96 4.32 11.17
CA ALA A 15 3.77 3.19 11.62
C ALA A 15 2.93 2.10 12.27
N ALA A 16 1.96 2.46 13.13
CA ALA A 16 1.05 1.52 13.78
C ALA A 16 0.18 0.76 12.76
N THR A 17 -0.38 1.47 11.77
CA THR A 17 -1.15 0.85 10.69
C THR A 17 -0.30 -0.13 9.89
N LEU A 18 0.92 0.26 9.51
CA LEU A 18 1.82 -0.63 8.78
C LEU A 18 2.25 -1.84 9.63
N GLY A 19 2.44 -1.67 10.93
CA GLY A 19 2.72 -2.77 11.87
C GLY A 19 1.57 -3.79 11.89
N ALA A 20 0.33 -3.33 12.00
CA ALA A 20 -0.85 -4.19 11.96
C ALA A 20 -0.99 -4.93 10.61
N MET A 21 -0.83 -4.23 9.48
CA MET A 21 -0.90 -4.85 8.16
C MET A 21 0.25 -5.85 7.92
N SER A 22 1.45 -5.55 8.43
CA SER A 22 2.59 -6.47 8.35
C SER A 22 2.36 -7.74 9.16
N ALA A 23 1.71 -7.63 10.32
CA ALA A 23 1.30 -8.79 11.11
C ALA A 23 0.28 -9.64 10.36
N VAL A 24 -0.74 -9.03 9.72
CA VAL A 24 -1.71 -9.75 8.87
C VAL A 24 -0.99 -10.45 7.73
N LYS A 25 -0.12 -9.76 6.99
CA LYS A 25 0.64 -10.36 5.89
C LYS A 25 1.44 -11.59 6.31
N ARG A 26 2.03 -11.57 7.52
CA ARG A 26 2.83 -12.68 8.04
C ARG A 26 1.98 -13.85 8.50
N LEU A 27 0.88 -13.58 9.19
CA LEU A 27 0.04 -14.60 9.84
C LEU A 27 -1.03 -15.17 8.91
N ASP A 28 -1.58 -14.35 8.02
CA ASP A 28 -2.65 -14.68 7.08
C ASP A 28 -2.40 -13.97 5.72
N PRO A 29 -1.46 -14.50 4.90
CA PRO A 29 -1.08 -13.88 3.64
C PRO A 29 -2.27 -13.66 2.70
N VAL A 30 -3.25 -14.58 2.69
CA VAL A 30 -4.42 -14.50 1.80
C VAL A 30 -5.22 -13.22 2.04
N LYS A 31 -5.26 -12.72 3.29
CA LYS A 31 -5.92 -11.45 3.61
C LYS A 31 -5.14 -10.21 3.16
N ASP A 32 -3.81 -10.30 3.04
CA ASP A 32 -2.97 -9.21 2.50
C ASP A 32 -3.06 -9.12 0.97
N GLU A 33 -3.30 -10.23 0.30
CA GLU A 33 -3.33 -10.28 -1.16
C GLU A 33 -4.58 -9.62 -1.73
N LEU A 34 -4.41 -8.93 -2.85
CA LEU A 34 -5.46 -8.19 -3.55
C LEU A 34 -5.34 -8.42 -5.05
N LYS A 35 -6.40 -8.91 -5.71
CA LYS A 35 -6.38 -9.05 -7.18
C LYS A 35 -6.25 -7.69 -7.83
N ALA A 36 -5.54 -7.62 -8.95
CA ALA A 36 -5.37 -6.38 -9.72
C ALA A 36 -6.71 -5.72 -10.09
N SER A 37 -7.73 -6.51 -10.43
CA SER A 37 -9.08 -6.03 -10.75
C SER A 37 -9.82 -5.41 -9.56
N GLU A 38 -9.47 -5.80 -8.34
CA GLU A 38 -10.13 -5.37 -7.10
C GLU A 38 -9.46 -4.13 -6.47
N VAL A 39 -8.29 -3.72 -6.98
CA VAL A 39 -7.52 -2.61 -6.42
C VAL A 39 -8.33 -1.32 -6.36
N ARG A 40 -9.03 -0.97 -7.44
CA ARG A 40 -9.83 0.27 -7.49
C ARG A 40 -10.96 0.26 -6.47
N THR A 41 -11.67 -0.86 -6.34
CA THR A 41 -12.72 -1.04 -5.34
C THR A 41 -12.15 -0.94 -3.91
N TRP A 42 -11.01 -1.56 -3.65
CA TRP A 42 -10.34 -1.49 -2.35
C TRP A 42 -9.88 -0.07 -2.00
N LEU A 43 -9.46 0.71 -3.00
CA LEU A 43 -9.15 2.14 -2.88
C LEU A 43 -10.41 3.03 -2.81
N GLY A 44 -11.59 2.45 -2.61
CA GLY A 44 -12.86 3.19 -2.46
C GLY A 44 -13.37 3.82 -3.76
N ASN A 45 -12.91 3.34 -4.92
CA ASN A 45 -13.17 3.95 -6.23
C ASN A 45 -12.75 5.43 -6.33
N ASP A 46 -11.80 5.86 -5.49
CA ASP A 46 -11.25 7.21 -5.53
C ASP A 46 -10.25 7.35 -6.71
N SER A 47 -10.55 8.25 -7.64
CA SER A 47 -9.72 8.54 -8.82
C SER A 47 -8.34 9.10 -8.48
N LYS A 48 -8.19 9.83 -7.36
CA LYS A 48 -6.91 10.35 -6.88
C LYS A 48 -6.07 9.22 -6.32
N MET A 49 -6.66 8.34 -5.51
CA MET A 49 -5.96 7.17 -4.96
C MET A 49 -5.54 6.20 -6.07
N SER A 50 -6.42 5.97 -7.05
CA SER A 50 -6.13 5.12 -8.20
C SER A 50 -4.94 5.66 -9.02
N ARG A 51 -4.93 6.97 -9.33
CA ARG A 51 -3.79 7.61 -10.01
C ARG A 51 -2.50 7.54 -9.19
N LYS A 52 -2.58 7.71 -7.87
CA LYS A 52 -1.44 7.59 -6.96
C LYS A 52 -0.87 6.17 -6.98
N PHE A 53 -1.74 5.15 -6.93
CA PHE A 53 -1.36 3.75 -7.07
C PHE A 53 -0.63 3.49 -8.40
N ASP A 54 -1.23 3.89 -9.53
CA ASP A 54 -0.63 3.68 -10.86
C ASP A 54 0.75 4.34 -10.97
N ALA A 55 0.90 5.55 -10.41
CA ALA A 55 2.17 6.25 -10.37
C ALA A 55 3.23 5.50 -9.53
N MET A 56 2.83 4.88 -8.43
CA MET A 56 3.73 4.11 -7.56
C MET A 56 4.12 2.76 -8.14
N VAL A 57 3.21 2.10 -8.86
CA VAL A 57 3.54 0.90 -9.66
C VAL A 57 4.56 1.25 -10.74
N ARG A 58 4.34 2.34 -11.49
CA ARG A 58 5.29 2.82 -12.52
C ARG A 58 6.67 3.14 -11.96
N LYS A 59 6.73 3.68 -10.73
CA LYS A 59 7.99 3.98 -10.02
C LYS A 59 8.63 2.74 -9.38
N GLY A 60 8.02 1.56 -9.46
CA GLY A 60 8.52 0.33 -8.86
C GLY A 60 8.41 0.26 -7.33
N MET A 61 7.71 1.20 -6.70
CA MET A 61 7.47 1.22 -5.25
C MET A 61 6.45 0.15 -4.84
N ILE A 62 5.49 -0.12 -5.72
CA ILE A 62 4.51 -1.21 -5.57
C ILE A 62 4.82 -2.24 -6.64
N LYS A 63 5.01 -3.49 -6.24
CA LYS A 63 5.32 -4.60 -7.14
C LYS A 63 4.23 -5.63 -7.02
N GLY A 64 3.49 -5.84 -8.12
CA GLY A 64 2.57 -6.96 -8.18
C GLY A 64 3.28 -8.26 -8.48
N PHE A 65 2.58 -9.37 -8.28
CA PHE A 65 3.06 -10.72 -8.50
C PHE A 65 1.97 -11.57 -9.14
N LYS A 66 2.37 -12.59 -9.91
CA LYS A 66 1.44 -13.57 -10.45
C LYS A 66 1.20 -14.69 -9.44
N LYS A 67 -0.03 -15.16 -9.36
CA LYS A 67 -0.35 -16.43 -8.72
C LYS A 67 -0.47 -17.53 -9.77
N GLY A 68 0.61 -18.29 -9.92
CA GLY A 68 0.72 -19.36 -10.90
C GLY A 68 1.78 -19.08 -11.95
N THR A 69 2.11 -20.11 -12.73
CA THR A 69 3.16 -20.10 -13.76
C THR A 69 2.62 -19.89 -15.17
N SER A 70 1.29 -19.97 -15.36
CA SER A 70 0.67 -19.83 -16.68
C SER A 70 0.66 -18.36 -17.14
N GLN A 71 0.61 -18.15 -18.46
CA GLN A 71 0.53 -16.82 -19.03
C GLN A 71 -0.66 -16.01 -18.48
N ASN A 72 -1.81 -16.69 -18.32
CA ASN A 72 -3.08 -16.14 -17.83
C ASN A 72 -3.24 -16.21 -16.31
N SER A 73 -2.15 -16.48 -15.57
CA SER A 73 -2.20 -16.49 -14.12
C SER A 73 -2.62 -15.11 -13.58
N PRO A 74 -3.57 -15.06 -12.64
CA PRO A 74 -4.07 -13.81 -12.09
C PRO A 74 -2.95 -12.99 -11.42
N PHE A 75 -3.02 -11.68 -11.59
CA PHE A 75 -2.05 -10.72 -11.03
C PHE A 75 -2.59 -10.12 -9.73
N TYR A 76 -1.71 -10.04 -8.73
CA TYR A 76 -2.03 -9.61 -7.37
C TYR A 76 -1.07 -8.55 -6.88
N TYR A 77 -1.49 -7.84 -5.85
CA TYR A 77 -0.70 -6.89 -5.08
C TYR A 77 -0.82 -7.18 -3.59
N SER A 78 0.15 -6.71 -2.81
CA SER A 78 0.13 -6.75 -1.35
C SER A 78 -0.51 -5.46 -0.82
N LYS A 79 -1.62 -5.56 -0.07
CA LYS A 79 -2.27 -4.39 0.56
C LYS A 79 -1.29 -3.65 1.45
N CYS A 80 -0.49 -4.38 2.23
CA CYS A 80 0.55 -3.83 3.08
C CYS A 80 1.60 -3.04 2.28
N GLN A 81 1.98 -3.51 1.09
CA GLN A 81 2.93 -2.77 0.24
C GLN A 81 2.29 -1.51 -0.36
N ILE A 82 1.02 -1.56 -0.77
CA ILE A 82 0.30 -0.39 -1.26
C ILE A 82 0.26 0.69 -0.17
N GLU A 83 -0.12 0.32 1.05
CA GLU A 83 -0.20 1.28 2.16
C GLU A 83 1.19 1.79 2.57
N ALA A 84 2.22 0.94 2.54
CA ALA A 84 3.60 1.36 2.83
C ALA A 84 4.08 2.42 1.82
N ALA A 85 3.80 2.23 0.53
CA ALA A 85 4.14 3.22 -0.49
C ALA A 85 3.35 4.53 -0.29
N PHE A 86 2.07 4.44 0.10
CA PHE A 86 1.24 5.61 0.37
C PHE A 86 1.73 6.39 1.58
N ALA A 87 2.08 5.69 2.67
CA ALA A 87 2.67 6.24 3.88
C ALA A 87 4.03 6.89 3.61
N ALA A 88 4.89 6.27 2.80
CA ALA A 88 6.19 6.85 2.46
C ALA A 88 6.06 8.22 1.78
N VAL A 89 5.08 8.39 0.89
CA VAL A 89 4.79 9.70 0.28
C VAL A 89 4.21 10.67 1.31
N ARG A 90 3.25 10.25 2.15
CA ARG A 90 2.70 11.12 3.21
C ARG A 90 3.81 11.60 4.16
N CYS A 91 4.70 10.73 4.59
CA CYS A 91 5.82 11.09 5.46
C CYS A 91 6.82 12.02 4.75
N LYS A 92 7.05 11.84 3.45
CA LYS A 92 7.88 12.78 2.67
C LYS A 92 7.24 14.17 2.62
N ASP A 93 5.93 14.25 2.48
CA ASP A 93 5.21 15.53 2.40
C ASP A 93 5.11 16.23 3.78
N LEU A 94 5.47 15.55 4.86
CA LEU A 94 5.43 16.03 6.24
C LEU A 94 6.79 16.54 6.78
N LEU A 95 7.88 16.32 6.04
CA LEU A 95 9.26 16.68 6.37
C LEU A 95 9.76 17.79 5.43
#